data_AF-M4YME5-F1
#
_entry.id   AF-M4YME5-F1
#
_cell.length_a   1.000
_cell.length_b   1.000
_cell.length_c   1.000
_cell.angle_alpha   90.00
_cell.angle_beta   90.00
_cell.angle_gamma   90.00
#
_symmetry.space_group_name_H-M   'P 1'
#
loop_
_entity.id
_entity.type
_entity.pdbx_description
1 polymer ?
#
loop_
_entity_poly.entity_id
_entity_poly.type
_entity_poly.pdbx_seq_one_letter_code
_entity_poly.pdbx_strand_id
1 'polypeptide(L)'
;MSDSDDISKLDHVDMTVRELMTEMKDTSEVIVDLAYACLMYNSQSMAEKVRELEKEMDDLKFAVRYKVLLATRTRDDAKQMAGLLEVASAADKISDAASDMVDLLRFPVEKRPFISKILQEADEKIRMMRVRPESDMVGNTIEKLGIEAQTGCKVIAIKNRHGWTYDPDDNMKIRSGDDIIVRGTDEGADLLQEYARGQKPYEFPEVTGEYEAEQEAEEDSIEEEQLTEELRGEEGDDQ
;
A
#
# COMPACT_ATOMS: atom_id res chain seq x y z
N MET A 1 35.57 1.46 20.37
CA MET A 1 35.54 1.41 18.91
C MET A 1 34.33 0.57 18.56
N SER A 2 33.20 1.22 18.33
CA SER A 2 31.98 0.51 17.90
C SER A 2 32.20 0.11 16.45
N ASP A 3 31.90 -1.14 16.12
CA ASP A 3 31.91 -1.64 14.75
C ASP A 3 31.05 -0.73 13.86
N SER A 4 31.73 0.14 13.11
CA SER A 4 31.15 0.99 12.07
C SER A 4 30.94 0.23 10.75
N ASP A 5 31.39 -1.03 10.71
CA ASP A 5 31.49 -1.84 9.49
C ASP A 5 30.51 -3.02 9.49
N ASP A 6 29.54 -3.02 10.42
CA ASP A 6 28.50 -4.04 10.47
C ASP A 6 27.41 -3.73 9.43
N ILE A 7 27.66 -4.17 8.20
CA ILE A 7 26.78 -4.02 7.03
C ILE A 7 25.40 -4.65 7.29
N SER A 8 25.26 -5.55 8.27
CA SER A 8 23.97 -6.13 8.68
C SER A 8 22.99 -5.13 9.32
N LYS A 9 23.45 -3.91 9.63
CA LYS A 9 22.62 -2.81 10.15
C LYS A 9 22.17 -1.81 9.09
N LEU A 10 22.53 -2.03 7.83
CA LEU A 10 22.00 -1.23 6.74
C LEU A 10 20.65 -1.83 6.35
N ASP A 11 19.62 -0.98 6.32
CA ASP A 11 18.29 -1.40 5.92
C ASP A 11 18.29 -1.85 4.44
N HIS A 12 17.44 -2.83 4.12
CA HIS A 12 17.22 -3.34 2.75
C HIS A 12 18.45 -3.99 2.06
N VAL A 13 19.48 -4.40 2.82
CA VAL A 13 20.70 -5.01 2.24
C VAL A 13 20.45 -6.33 1.53
N ASP A 14 19.41 -7.08 1.88
CA ASP A 14 19.13 -8.36 1.22
C ASP A 14 18.42 -8.20 -0.13
N MET A 15 17.86 -7.03 -0.40
CA MET A 15 17.09 -6.76 -1.61
C MET A 15 17.99 -6.63 -2.84
N THR A 16 17.45 -7.05 -3.98
CA THR A 16 18.01 -6.80 -5.30
C THR A 16 17.74 -5.36 -5.72
N VAL A 17 18.51 -4.90 -6.71
CA VAL A 17 18.31 -3.57 -7.30
C VAL A 17 16.90 -3.42 -7.89
N ARG A 18 16.31 -4.49 -8.42
CA ARG A 18 14.93 -4.46 -8.95
C ARG A 18 13.92 -4.23 -7.82
N GLU A 19 14.01 -5.02 -6.75
CA GLU A 19 13.08 -4.92 -5.62
C GLU A 19 13.17 -3.54 -4.96
N LEU A 20 14.38 -3.03 -4.73
CA LEU A 20 14.57 -1.68 -4.21
C LEU A 20 13.89 -0.62 -5.08
N MET A 21 13.99 -0.74 -6.41
CA MET A 21 13.35 0.21 -7.33
C MET A 21 11.83 0.07 -7.35
N THR A 22 11.30 -1.13 -7.15
CA THR A 22 9.86 -1.36 -6.96
C THR A 22 9.39 -0.67 -5.68
N GLU A 23 10.05 -0.90 -4.54
CA GLU A 23 9.71 -0.24 -3.28
C GLU A 23 9.79 1.28 -3.37
N MET A 24 10.82 1.83 -4.02
CA MET A 24 10.93 3.28 -4.22
C MET A 24 9.78 3.82 -5.08
N LYS A 25 9.35 3.09 -6.11
CA LYS A 25 8.20 3.48 -6.92
C LYS A 25 6.93 3.45 -6.06
N ASP A 26 6.64 2.32 -5.41
CA ASP A 26 5.39 2.14 -4.67
C ASP A 26 5.30 3.09 -3.46
N THR A 27 6.40 3.24 -2.71
CA THR A 27 6.49 4.20 -1.61
C THR A 27 6.27 5.64 -2.10
N SER A 28 6.85 6.04 -3.24
CA SER A 28 6.63 7.39 -3.78
C SER A 28 5.17 7.66 -4.13
N GLU A 29 4.44 6.66 -4.63
CA GLU A 29 3.01 6.78 -4.93
C GLU A 29 2.19 6.94 -3.65
N VAL A 30 2.46 6.10 -2.64
CA VAL A 30 1.77 6.15 -1.34
C VAL A 30 1.97 7.50 -0.65
N ILE A 31 3.20 8.03 -0.64
CA ILE A 31 3.51 9.33 -0.04
C ILE A 31 2.68 10.44 -0.70
N VAL A 32 2.59 10.46 -2.02
CA VAL A 32 1.81 11.46 -2.76
C VAL A 32 0.33 11.35 -2.43
N ASP A 33 -0.23 10.15 -2.46
CA ASP A 33 -1.65 9.90 -2.16
C ASP A 33 -2.00 10.31 -0.73
N LEU A 34 -1.16 9.94 0.23
CA LEU A 34 -1.33 10.31 1.62
C LEU A 34 -1.13 11.80 1.84
N ALA A 35 -0.22 12.48 1.15
CA ALA A 35 -0.05 13.92 1.24
C ALA A 35 -1.33 14.64 0.79
N TYR A 36 -1.95 14.20 -0.31
CA TYR A 36 -3.23 14.72 -0.76
C TYR A 36 -4.36 14.43 0.24
N ALA A 37 -4.47 13.19 0.74
CA ALA A 37 -5.46 12.82 1.74
C ALA A 37 -5.31 13.63 3.04
N CYS A 38 -4.06 13.82 3.46
CA CYS A 38 -3.70 14.55 4.65
C CYS A 38 -4.15 16.02 4.59
N LEU A 39 -3.94 16.67 3.44
CA LEU A 39 -4.40 18.03 3.19
C LEU A 39 -5.93 18.14 3.10
N MET A 40 -6.57 17.18 2.43
CA MET A 40 -8.04 17.11 2.30
C MET A 40 -8.73 16.95 3.65
N TYR A 41 -8.24 16.04 4.49
CA TYR A 41 -8.87 15.68 5.76
C TYR A 41 -8.22 16.36 6.98
N ASN A 42 -7.26 17.26 6.74
CA ASN A 42 -6.52 17.98 7.78
C ASN A 42 -5.96 17.05 8.89
N SER A 43 -5.34 15.94 8.48
CA SER A 43 -5.00 14.82 9.37
C SER A 43 -3.52 14.81 9.76
N GLN A 44 -3.19 15.15 11.01
CA GLN A 44 -1.81 15.12 11.49
C GLN A 44 -1.22 13.70 11.54
N SER A 45 -2.02 12.66 11.77
CA SER A 45 -1.50 11.28 11.78
C SER A 45 -1.04 10.83 10.40
N MET A 46 -1.72 11.26 9.34
CA MET A 46 -1.28 11.03 7.96
C MET A 46 0.01 11.81 7.66
N ALA A 47 0.11 13.03 8.19
CA ALA A 47 1.30 13.86 8.03
C ALA A 47 2.54 13.20 8.64
N GLU A 48 2.38 12.58 9.81
CA GLU A 48 3.42 11.81 10.48
C GLU A 48 3.84 10.61 9.64
N LYS A 49 2.87 9.84 9.09
CA LYS A 49 3.19 8.71 8.22
C LYS A 49 3.89 9.12 6.92
N VAL A 50 3.49 10.24 6.30
CA VAL A 50 4.18 10.78 5.10
C VAL A 50 5.66 11.04 5.40
N ARG A 51 6.00 11.64 6.54
CA ARG A 51 7.40 11.89 6.94
C ARG A 51 8.15 10.60 7.28
N GLU A 52 7.47 9.61 7.84
CA GLU A 52 8.06 8.30 8.10
C GLU A 52 8.45 7.60 6.79
N LEU A 53 7.56 7.61 5.79
CA LEU A 53 7.79 7.03 4.47
C LEU A 53 8.85 7.81 3.67
N GLU A 54 8.93 9.14 3.81
CA GLU A 54 10.02 9.93 3.19
C GLU A 54 11.39 9.54 3.75
N LYS A 55 11.48 9.30 5.07
CA LYS A 55 12.71 8.77 5.65
C LYS A 55 13.05 7.37 5.12
N GLU A 56 12.05 6.50 4.97
CA GLU A 56 12.23 5.18 4.35
C GLU A 56 12.70 5.27 2.90
N MET A 57 12.22 6.25 2.13
CA MET A 57 12.71 6.54 0.78
C MET A 57 14.21 6.87 0.75
N ASP A 58 14.68 7.65 1.73
CA ASP A 58 16.09 8.00 1.91
C ASP A 58 16.96 6.75 2.14
N ASP A 59 16.47 5.81 2.97
CA ASP A 59 17.12 4.54 3.25
C ASP A 59 17.15 3.64 2.00
N LEU A 60 16.04 3.52 1.26
CA LEU A 60 15.97 2.79 -0.02
C LEU A 60 16.94 3.35 -1.06
N LYS A 61 17.00 4.68 -1.22
CA LYS A 61 17.92 5.36 -2.13
C LYS A 61 19.38 5.09 -1.78
N PHE A 62 19.71 5.06 -0.49
CA PHE A 62 21.04 4.66 -0.05
C PHE A 62 21.34 3.22 -0.46
N ALA A 63 20.42 2.28 -0.19
CA ALA A 63 20.56 0.88 -0.55
C ALA A 63 20.75 0.68 -2.07
N VAL A 64 19.99 1.39 -2.92
CA VAL A 64 20.16 1.36 -4.38
C VAL A 64 21.56 1.80 -4.78
N ARG A 65 22.02 2.96 -4.27
CA ARG A 65 23.36 3.48 -4.57
C ARG A 65 24.45 2.49 -4.18
N TYR A 66 24.33 1.92 -2.98
CA TYR A 66 25.27 0.92 -2.48
C TYR A 66 25.33 -0.32 -3.39
N LYS A 67 24.18 -0.91 -3.70
CA LYS A 67 24.08 -2.12 -4.55
C LYS A 67 24.59 -1.87 -5.97
N VAL A 68 24.23 -0.73 -6.55
CA VAL A 68 24.69 -0.32 -7.87
C VAL A 68 26.21 -0.20 -7.92
N LEU A 69 26.83 0.43 -6.91
CA LEU A 69 28.29 0.59 -6.84
C LEU A 69 29.02 -0.75 -6.73
N LEU A 70 28.47 -1.72 -5.98
CA LEU A 70 29.05 -3.06 -5.87
C LEU A 70 28.89 -3.89 -7.14
N ALA A 71 27.79 -3.71 -7.86
CA ALA A 71 27.48 -4.46 -9.07
C ALA A 71 28.24 -3.95 -10.31
N THR A 72 28.63 -2.67 -10.32
CA THR A 72 29.25 -2.01 -11.48
C THR A 72 30.71 -2.45 -11.66
N ARG A 73 31.03 -3.14 -12.76
CA ARG A 73 32.39 -3.64 -13.03
C ARG A 73 33.01 -3.09 -14.30
N THR A 74 32.18 -2.64 -15.25
CA THR A 74 32.61 -2.12 -16.54
C THR A 74 32.11 -0.70 -16.79
N ARG A 75 32.67 -0.05 -17.81
CA ARG A 75 32.19 1.26 -18.26
C ARG A 75 30.77 1.22 -18.80
N ASP A 76 30.37 0.09 -19.41
CA ASP A 76 29.01 -0.04 -19.95
C ASP A 76 27.99 -0.37 -18.86
N ASP A 77 28.39 -1.11 -17.81
CA ASP A 77 27.58 -1.27 -16.60
C ASP A 77 27.31 0.12 -15.98
N ALA A 78 28.35 0.93 -15.84
CA ALA A 78 28.23 2.26 -15.24
C ALA A 78 27.25 3.17 -16.00
N LYS A 79 27.19 3.08 -17.33
CA LYS A 79 26.21 3.82 -18.14
C LYS A 79 24.77 3.36 -17.88
N GLN A 80 24.54 2.05 -17.80
CA GLN A 80 23.21 1.49 -17.52
C GLN A 80 22.75 1.86 -16.11
N MET A 81 23.64 1.68 -15.14
CA MET A 81 23.40 1.99 -13.74
C MET A 81 23.16 3.48 -13.48
N ALA A 82 23.81 4.37 -14.24
CA ALA A 82 23.57 5.81 -14.15
C ALA A 82 22.10 6.15 -14.46
N GLY A 83 21.49 5.51 -15.45
CA GLY A 83 20.07 5.70 -15.75
C GLY A 83 19.17 5.27 -14.60
N LEU A 84 19.51 4.18 -13.93
CA LEU A 84 18.73 3.69 -12.79
C LEU A 84 18.82 4.63 -11.57
N LEU A 85 20.02 5.13 -11.29
CA LEU A 85 20.24 6.11 -10.23
C LEU A 85 19.46 7.41 -10.48
N GLU A 86 19.27 7.81 -11.75
CA GLU A 86 18.47 8.98 -12.09
C GLU A 86 16.99 8.75 -11.78
N VAL A 87 16.46 7.55 -12.09
CA VAL A 87 15.07 7.19 -11.73
C VAL A 87 14.88 7.16 -10.22
N ALA A 88 15.80 6.55 -9.48
CA ALA A 88 15.77 6.52 -8.01
C ALA A 88 15.78 7.95 -7.42
N SER A 89 16.63 8.82 -7.98
CA SER A 89 16.71 10.25 -7.62
C SER A 89 15.43 11.02 -7.95
N ALA A 90 14.72 10.65 -9.02
CA ALA A 90 13.45 11.26 -9.36
C ALA A 90 12.32 10.83 -8.40
N ALA A 91 12.24 9.54 -8.05
CA ALA A 91 11.27 9.03 -7.07
C ALA A 91 11.43 9.70 -5.70
N ASP A 92 12.67 9.81 -5.24
CA ASP A 92 13.05 10.54 -4.02
C ASP A 92 12.58 12.01 -4.04
N LYS A 93 12.86 12.76 -5.12
CA LYS A 93 12.40 14.15 -5.24
C LYS A 93 10.87 14.29 -5.22
N ILE A 94 10.14 13.29 -5.72
CA ILE A 94 8.67 13.27 -5.64
C ILE A 94 8.25 13.12 -4.17
N SER A 95 8.89 12.21 -3.44
CA SER A 95 8.66 12.01 -2.01
C SER A 95 8.95 13.27 -1.18
N ASP A 96 10.09 13.93 -1.40
CA ASP A 96 10.44 15.20 -0.76
C ASP A 96 9.37 16.26 -1.01
N ALA A 97 8.95 16.41 -2.27
CA ALA A 97 7.93 17.40 -2.64
C ALA A 97 6.56 17.10 -1.99
N ALA A 98 6.19 15.83 -1.85
CA ALA A 98 4.97 15.43 -1.16
C ALA A 98 5.06 15.67 0.36
N SER A 99 6.24 15.47 0.97
CA SER A 99 6.51 15.84 2.36
C SER A 99 6.38 17.36 2.58
N ASP A 100 6.92 18.16 1.65
CA ASP A 100 6.78 19.62 1.65
C ASP A 100 5.32 20.08 1.52
N MET A 101 4.47 19.34 0.79
CA MET A 101 3.02 19.64 0.72
C MET A 101 2.35 19.50 2.08
N VAL A 102 2.70 18.46 2.84
CA VAL A 102 2.13 18.20 4.16
C VAL A 102 2.49 19.28 5.17
N ASP A 103 3.64 19.92 5.01
CA ASP A 103 4.07 21.03 5.86
C ASP A 103 3.16 22.25 5.81
N LEU A 104 2.26 22.35 4.81
CA LEU A 104 1.19 23.35 4.78
C LEU A 104 0.19 23.22 5.94
N LEU A 105 0.18 22.09 6.67
CA LEU A 105 -0.64 21.89 7.87
C LEU A 105 -0.22 22.74 9.06
N ARG A 106 0.99 23.35 9.02
CA ARG A 106 1.37 24.37 10.00
C ARG A 106 0.47 25.60 9.95
N PHE A 107 -0.19 25.82 8.81
CA PHE A 107 -1.14 26.91 8.63
C PHE A 107 -2.56 26.41 8.92
N PRO A 108 -3.38 27.20 9.63
CA PRO A 108 -4.77 26.86 9.88
C PRO A 108 -5.57 26.84 8.57
N VAL A 109 -6.66 26.07 8.53
CA VAL A 109 -7.42 25.76 7.31
C VAL A 109 -7.91 27.03 6.60
N GLU A 110 -8.27 28.06 7.35
CA GLU A 110 -8.75 29.34 6.84
C GLU A 110 -7.69 30.09 6.02
N LYS A 111 -6.40 29.79 6.24
CA LYS A 111 -5.27 30.39 5.51
C LYS A 111 -4.87 29.61 4.26
N ARG A 112 -5.56 28.51 3.96
CA ARG A 112 -5.33 27.67 2.77
C ARG A 112 -6.64 27.32 2.03
N PRO A 113 -7.50 28.31 1.72
CA PRO A 113 -8.85 28.07 1.19
C PRO A 113 -8.89 27.45 -0.21
N PHE A 114 -7.77 27.50 -0.94
CA PHE A 114 -7.69 27.00 -2.32
C PHE A 114 -7.31 25.52 -2.42
N ILE A 115 -6.77 24.93 -1.34
CA ILE A 115 -6.30 23.54 -1.37
C ILE A 115 -7.45 22.59 -1.72
N SER A 116 -8.58 22.68 -1.02
CA SER A 116 -9.74 21.83 -1.32
C SER A 116 -10.24 21.99 -2.75
N LYS A 117 -10.13 23.19 -3.34
CA LYS A 117 -10.58 23.44 -4.71
C LYS A 117 -9.63 22.82 -5.73
N ILE A 118 -8.32 23.02 -5.56
CA ILE A 118 -7.30 22.45 -6.44
C ILE A 118 -7.40 20.92 -6.45
N LEU A 119 -7.60 20.31 -5.27
CA LEU A 119 -7.72 18.86 -5.15
C LEU A 119 -9.04 18.31 -5.72
N GLN A 120 -10.07 19.16 -5.88
CA GLN A 120 -11.31 18.78 -6.55
C GLN A 120 -11.21 18.86 -8.09
N GLU A 121 -10.25 19.60 -8.62
CA GLU A 121 -10.02 19.76 -10.06
C GLU A 121 -9.09 18.67 -10.64
N ALA A 122 -8.51 17.81 -9.79
CA ALA A 122 -7.70 16.68 -10.22
C ALA A 122 -8.56 15.60 -10.91
N ASP A 123 -7.98 14.94 -11.93
CA ASP A 123 -8.64 13.85 -12.67
C ASP A 123 -8.92 12.65 -11.75
N GLU A 124 -7.92 12.27 -10.94
CA GLU A 124 -8.09 11.33 -9.84
C GLU A 124 -8.21 12.06 -8.50
N LYS A 125 -9.20 11.67 -7.71
CA LYS A 125 -9.55 12.34 -6.47
C LYS A 125 -9.43 11.42 -5.28
N ILE A 126 -9.08 12.02 -4.15
CA ILE A 126 -9.07 11.34 -2.87
C ILE A 126 -10.47 11.39 -2.25
N ARG A 127 -11.08 10.23 -2.02
CA ARG A 127 -12.43 10.10 -1.48
C ARG A 127 -12.42 9.19 -0.25
N MET A 128 -13.05 9.65 0.83
CA MET A 128 -13.27 8.85 2.03
C MET A 128 -14.72 8.38 2.06
N MET A 129 -14.93 7.11 2.34
CA MET A 129 -16.26 6.52 2.46
C MET A 129 -16.29 5.48 3.58
N ARG A 130 -17.46 5.36 4.21
CA ARG A 130 -17.69 4.39 5.28
C ARG A 130 -18.36 3.14 4.71
N VAL A 131 -17.77 1.98 5.01
CA VAL A 131 -18.33 0.67 4.70
C VAL A 131 -19.46 0.37 5.67
N ARG A 132 -20.64 0.10 5.13
CA ARG A 132 -21.85 -0.19 5.90
C ARG A 132 -22.00 -1.70 6.15
N PRO A 133 -22.72 -2.10 7.22
CA PRO A 133 -22.98 -3.51 7.51
C PRO A 133 -23.67 -4.27 6.38
N GLU A 134 -24.45 -3.58 5.56
CA GLU A 134 -25.22 -4.16 4.45
C GLU A 134 -24.39 -4.35 3.17
N SER A 135 -23.12 -3.94 3.16
CA SER A 135 -22.25 -4.07 1.98
C SER A 135 -21.70 -5.49 1.85
N ASP A 136 -21.76 -6.05 0.63
CA ASP A 136 -21.13 -7.34 0.29
C ASP A 136 -19.59 -7.30 0.40
N MET A 137 -19.00 -6.10 0.51
CA MET A 137 -17.57 -5.94 0.74
C MET A 137 -17.14 -6.43 2.14
N VAL A 138 -18.07 -6.47 3.09
CA VAL A 138 -17.76 -6.83 4.49
C VAL A 138 -17.29 -8.29 4.59
N GLY A 139 -16.13 -8.48 5.22
CA GLY A 139 -15.55 -9.79 5.48
C GLY A 139 -14.61 -10.31 4.39
N ASN A 140 -14.56 -9.65 3.23
CA ASN A 140 -13.67 -10.00 2.13
C ASN A 140 -12.34 -9.23 2.21
N THR A 141 -11.28 -9.83 1.66
CA THR A 141 -9.95 -9.20 1.51
C THR A 141 -9.96 -8.19 0.37
N ILE A 142 -9.00 -7.26 0.35
CA ILE A 142 -8.84 -6.30 -0.74
C ILE A 142 -8.61 -7.03 -2.06
N GLU A 143 -7.77 -8.07 -2.05
CA GLU A 143 -7.49 -8.92 -3.20
C GLU A 143 -8.75 -9.53 -3.80
N LYS A 144 -9.55 -10.21 -2.96
CA LYS A 144 -10.77 -10.89 -3.38
C LYS A 144 -11.80 -9.92 -3.95
N LEU A 145 -11.83 -8.69 -3.43
CA LEU A 145 -12.70 -7.66 -3.95
C LEU A 145 -12.18 -7.11 -5.29
N GLY A 146 -10.87 -7.10 -5.53
CA GLY A 146 -10.29 -6.57 -6.76
C GLY A 146 -10.76 -5.13 -7.03
N ILE A 147 -10.83 -4.30 -5.98
CA ILE A 147 -11.49 -2.98 -6.00
C ILE A 147 -10.96 -2.12 -7.14
N GLU A 148 -9.64 -2.12 -7.36
CA GLU A 148 -9.00 -1.34 -8.43
C GLU A 148 -9.42 -1.83 -9.81
N ALA A 149 -9.46 -3.14 -10.04
CA ALA A 149 -9.92 -3.70 -11.31
C ALA A 149 -11.41 -3.46 -11.57
N GLN A 150 -12.25 -3.51 -10.53
CA GLN A 150 -13.70 -3.37 -10.65
C GLN A 150 -14.18 -1.92 -10.77
N THR A 151 -13.49 -0.99 -10.09
CA THR A 151 -13.95 0.40 -9.95
C THR A 151 -12.96 1.44 -10.45
N GLY A 152 -11.73 1.04 -10.78
CA GLY A 152 -10.63 1.97 -11.06
C GLY A 152 -10.16 2.74 -9.82
N CYS A 153 -10.60 2.35 -8.61
CA CYS A 153 -10.18 2.98 -7.37
C CYS A 153 -9.13 2.14 -6.64
N LYS A 154 -8.00 2.75 -6.31
CA LYS A 154 -6.99 2.18 -5.43
C LYS A 154 -7.29 2.53 -3.98
N VAL A 155 -7.26 1.55 -3.07
CA VAL A 155 -7.39 1.79 -1.63
C VAL A 155 -6.05 2.28 -1.09
N ILE A 156 -6.03 3.45 -0.46
CA ILE A 156 -4.78 4.06 0.04
C ILE A 156 -4.68 4.06 1.56
N ALA A 157 -5.82 4.00 2.26
CA ALA A 157 -5.85 3.90 3.71
C ALA A 157 -7.17 3.31 4.21
N ILE A 158 -7.12 2.58 5.31
CA ILE A 158 -8.29 2.07 6.02
C ILE A 158 -8.20 2.52 7.48
N LYS A 159 -9.27 3.12 7.99
CA LYS A 159 -9.42 3.43 9.41
C LYS A 159 -10.45 2.52 10.05
N ASN A 160 -10.00 1.78 11.04
CA ASN A 160 -10.86 0.99 11.91
C ASN A 160 -10.76 1.48 13.36
N ARG A 161 -11.33 0.71 14.30
CA ARG A 161 -11.29 1.04 15.74
C ARG A 161 -9.89 1.11 16.37
N HIS A 162 -8.90 0.50 15.74
CA HIS A 162 -7.50 0.45 16.19
C HIS A 162 -6.64 1.57 15.62
N GLY A 163 -7.15 2.33 14.64
CA GLY A 163 -6.43 3.43 14.01
C GLY A 163 -6.42 3.32 12.50
N TRP A 164 -5.46 4.02 11.90
CA TRP A 164 -5.21 3.99 10.46
C TRP A 164 -4.25 2.87 10.11
N THR A 165 -4.58 2.12 9.06
CA THR A 165 -3.66 1.34 8.25
C THR A 165 -3.47 2.09 6.94
N TYR A 166 -2.22 2.37 6.59
CA TYR A 166 -1.84 3.07 5.36
C TYR A 166 -1.25 2.07 4.39
N ASP A 167 -1.56 2.20 3.10
CA ASP A 167 -1.20 1.24 2.05
C ASP A 167 -1.49 -0.22 2.48
N PRO A 168 -2.77 -0.55 2.71
CA PRO A 168 -3.16 -1.83 3.25
C PRO A 168 -2.79 -2.98 2.30
N ASP A 169 -2.21 -4.05 2.86
CA ASP A 169 -1.91 -5.28 2.14
C ASP A 169 -3.18 -5.92 1.54
N ASP A 170 -3.01 -6.62 0.44
CA ASP A 170 -4.05 -7.32 -0.32
C ASP A 170 -4.87 -8.31 0.55
N ASN A 171 -4.25 -8.91 1.57
CA ASN A 171 -4.88 -9.82 2.53
C ASN A 171 -5.73 -9.12 3.60
N MET A 172 -5.73 -7.78 3.64
CA MET A 172 -6.46 -7.03 4.66
C MET A 172 -7.98 -7.18 4.44
N LYS A 173 -8.68 -7.68 5.46
CA LYS A 173 -10.14 -7.82 5.43
C LYS A 173 -10.84 -6.49 5.71
N ILE A 174 -11.74 -6.09 4.81
CA ILE A 174 -12.64 -4.95 5.01
C ILE A 174 -13.73 -5.33 6.00
N ARG A 175 -13.97 -4.46 7.00
CA ARG A 175 -14.97 -4.68 8.04
C ARG A 175 -16.06 -3.62 7.99
N SER A 176 -17.23 -4.01 8.49
CA SER A 176 -18.32 -3.07 8.71
C SER A 176 -17.89 -1.95 9.66
N GLY A 177 -18.18 -0.71 9.27
CA GLY A 177 -17.79 0.47 10.01
C GLY A 177 -16.38 0.98 9.72
N ASP A 178 -15.61 0.35 8.84
CA ASP A 178 -14.33 0.92 8.40
C ASP A 178 -14.56 2.20 7.58
N ASP A 179 -13.70 3.21 7.75
CA ASP A 179 -13.56 4.29 6.77
C ASP A 179 -12.45 3.89 5.80
N ILE A 180 -12.76 3.78 4.52
CA ILE A 180 -11.77 3.56 3.46
C ILE A 180 -11.50 4.89 2.76
N ILE A 181 -10.23 5.18 2.50
CA ILE A 181 -9.81 6.26 1.63
C ILE A 181 -9.29 5.63 0.35
N VAL A 182 -9.76 6.16 -0.77
CA VAL A 182 -9.39 5.70 -2.10
C VAL A 182 -8.93 6.84 -2.99
N ARG A 183 -8.11 6.52 -3.98
CA ARG A 183 -7.80 7.36 -5.14
C ARG A 183 -8.45 6.76 -6.37
N GLY A 184 -9.14 7.57 -7.17
CA GLY A 184 -9.73 7.13 -8.44
C GLY A 184 -10.53 8.27 -9.08
N THR A 185 -11.15 8.02 -10.23
CA THR A 185 -12.03 9.01 -10.88
C THR A 185 -13.31 9.22 -10.06
N ASP A 186 -14.05 10.30 -10.36
CA ASP A 186 -15.36 10.52 -9.73
C ASP A 186 -16.31 9.35 -9.97
N GLU A 187 -16.37 8.83 -11.20
CA GLU A 187 -17.26 7.72 -11.55
C GLU A 187 -16.90 6.45 -10.78
N GLY A 188 -15.60 6.12 -10.70
CA GLY A 188 -15.12 4.97 -9.95
C GLY A 188 -15.42 5.09 -8.46
N ALA A 189 -15.17 6.26 -7.88
CA ALA A 189 -15.36 6.48 -6.46
C ALA A 189 -16.85 6.54 -6.06
N ASP A 190 -17.71 7.04 -6.94
CA ASP A 190 -19.15 7.04 -6.73
C ASP A 190 -19.72 5.61 -6.84
N LEU A 191 -19.27 4.82 -7.82
CA LEU A 191 -19.61 3.39 -7.91
C LEU A 191 -19.18 2.62 -6.65
N LEU A 192 -17.93 2.80 -6.22
CA LEU A 192 -17.42 2.16 -5.00
C LEU A 192 -18.21 2.61 -3.77
N GLN A 193 -18.68 3.86 -3.72
CA GLN A 193 -19.51 4.35 -2.63
C GLN A 193 -20.88 3.65 -2.59
N GLU A 194 -21.49 3.34 -3.73
CA GLU A 194 -22.73 2.55 -3.78
C GLU A 194 -22.53 1.14 -3.24
N TYR A 195 -21.44 0.49 -3.64
CA TYR A 195 -21.02 -0.82 -3.12
C TYR A 195 -20.77 -0.78 -1.61
N ALA A 196 -19.95 0.16 -1.13
CA ALA A 196 -19.61 0.31 0.27
C ALA A 196 -20.83 0.60 1.15
N ARG A 197 -21.91 1.17 0.59
CA ARG A 197 -23.17 1.44 1.31
C ARG A 197 -24.18 0.29 1.25
N GLY A 198 -23.90 -0.78 0.51
CA GLY A 198 -24.86 -1.85 0.24
C GLY A 198 -26.05 -1.39 -0.61
N GLN A 199 -25.87 -0.34 -1.42
CA GLN A 199 -26.92 0.19 -2.31
C GLN A 199 -26.95 -0.58 -3.64
N LYS A 200 -25.78 -1.09 -4.05
CA LYS A 200 -25.59 -1.97 -5.20
C LYS A 200 -24.87 -3.24 -4.71
N PRO A 201 -25.26 -4.44 -5.16
CA PRO A 201 -24.54 -5.67 -4.82
C PRO A 201 -23.13 -5.64 -5.43
N TYR A 202 -22.13 -6.15 -4.72
CA TYR A 202 -20.75 -6.13 -5.20
C TYR A 202 -20.54 -7.11 -6.36
N GLU A 203 -19.85 -6.67 -7.40
CA GLU A 203 -19.46 -7.50 -8.54
C GLU A 203 -18.07 -8.07 -8.27
N PHE A 204 -18.01 -9.33 -7.83
CA PHE A 204 -16.73 -9.99 -7.58
C PHE A 204 -16.03 -10.28 -8.92
N PRO A 205 -14.70 -10.12 -9.00
CA PRO A 205 -13.93 -10.52 -10.17
C PRO A 205 -14.24 -11.97 -10.54
N GLU A 206 -14.41 -12.26 -11.84
CA GLU A 206 -14.48 -13.64 -12.31
C GLU A 206 -13.17 -14.34 -11.96
N VAL A 207 -13.27 -15.44 -11.22
CA VAL A 207 -12.12 -16.27 -10.89
C VAL A 207 -11.59 -16.83 -12.20
N THR A 208 -10.46 -16.32 -12.66
CA THR A 208 -9.73 -16.98 -13.76
C THR A 208 -9.13 -18.27 -13.19
N GLY A 209 -9.18 -19.38 -13.94
CA GLY A 209 -8.92 -20.73 -13.41
C GLY A 209 -7.55 -21.00 -12.77
N GLU A 210 -6.64 -20.02 -12.76
CA GLU A 210 -5.41 -20.07 -11.95
C GLU A 210 -5.71 -19.88 -10.45
N TYR A 211 -6.68 -19.03 -10.10
CA TYR A 211 -7.09 -18.80 -8.70
C TYR A 211 -7.96 -19.93 -8.12
N GLU A 212 -8.71 -20.65 -8.98
CA GLU A 212 -9.42 -21.87 -8.53
C GLU A 212 -8.41 -22.95 -8.12
N ALA A 213 -7.31 -23.10 -8.86
CA ALA A 213 -6.27 -24.07 -8.55
C ALA A 213 -5.49 -23.75 -7.27
N GLU A 214 -5.26 -22.46 -6.97
CA GLU A 214 -4.61 -22.03 -5.72
C GLU A 214 -5.54 -22.19 -4.50
N GLN A 215 -6.83 -21.89 -4.63
CA GLN A 215 -7.81 -22.10 -3.56
C GLN A 215 -8.09 -23.58 -3.29
N GLU A 216 -8.21 -24.40 -4.34
CA GLU A 216 -8.32 -25.87 -4.18
C GLU A 216 -7.06 -26.44 -3.51
N ALA A 217 -5.86 -25.94 -3.85
CA ALA A 217 -4.62 -26.37 -3.21
C ALA A 217 -4.52 -25.95 -1.73
N GLU A 218 -4.99 -24.75 -1.36
CA GLU A 218 -5.07 -24.33 0.04
C GLU A 218 -6.11 -25.14 0.82
N GLU A 219 -7.30 -25.38 0.27
CA GLU A 219 -8.34 -26.20 0.91
C GLU A 219 -7.89 -27.65 1.10
N ASP A 220 -7.28 -28.27 0.07
CA ASP A 220 -6.70 -29.62 0.16
C ASP A 220 -5.59 -29.69 1.22
N SER A 221 -4.76 -28.65 1.33
CA SER A 221 -3.69 -28.61 2.33
C SER A 221 -4.23 -28.54 3.77
N ILE A 222 -5.33 -27.80 3.97
CA ILE A 222 -6.01 -27.67 5.27
C ILE A 222 -6.70 -28.99 5.63
N GLU A 223 -7.32 -29.68 4.66
CA GLU A 223 -7.90 -31.01 4.88
C GLU A 223 -6.83 -32.06 5.22
N GLU A 224 -5.69 -32.08 4.51
CA GLU A 224 -4.57 -32.99 4.83
C GLU A 224 -4.01 -32.72 6.24
N GLU A 225 -3.89 -31.47 6.66
CA GLU A 225 -3.41 -31.11 7.99
C GLU A 225 -4.39 -31.57 9.09
N GLN A 226 -5.71 -31.44 8.86
CA GLN A 226 -6.74 -31.95 9.78
C GLN A 226 -6.75 -33.48 9.86
N LEU A 227 -6.62 -34.17 8.74
CA LEU A 227 -6.52 -35.64 8.67
C LEU A 227 -5.27 -36.17 9.39
N THR A 228 -4.14 -35.47 9.30
CA THR A 228 -2.91 -35.85 9.99
C THR A 228 -2.95 -35.58 11.50
N GLU A 229 -3.69 -34.56 11.95
CA GLU A 229 -3.95 -34.34 13.38
C GLU A 229 -4.90 -35.39 13.98
N GLU A 230 -5.95 -35.81 13.26
CA GLU A 230 -6.86 -36.86 13.71
C GLU A 230 -6.15 -38.21 13.88
N LEU A 231 -5.30 -38.59 12.92
CA LEU A 231 -4.50 -39.83 13.00
C LEU A 231 -3.47 -39.81 14.14
N ARG A 232 -2.95 -38.63 14.52
CA ARG A 232 -2.07 -38.49 15.69
C ARG A 232 -2.84 -38.56 17.02
N GLY A 233 -4.13 -38.24 17.02
CA GLY A 233 -5.00 -38.34 18.19
C GLY A 233 -5.38 -39.78 18.57
N GLU A 234 -5.37 -40.71 17.62
CA GLU A 234 -5.78 -42.10 17.84
C GLU A 234 -4.66 -43.02 18.37
N GLU A 235 -3.39 -42.62 18.32
CA GLU A 235 -2.27 -43.42 18.89
C GLU A 235 -2.05 -43.24 20.41
N GLY A 236 -2.98 -42.56 21.09
CA GLY A 236 -2.81 -42.10 22.47
C GLY A 236 -3.56 -42.85 23.56
N ASP A 237 -4.24 -43.99 23.31
CA ASP A 237 -5.14 -44.57 24.32
C ASP A 237 -5.14 -46.12 24.43
N ASP A 238 -3.99 -46.78 24.24
CA ASP A 238 -3.79 -48.16 24.69
C ASP A 238 -2.76 -48.21 25.85
N GLN A 239 -3.26 -48.05 27.09
CA GLN A 239 -2.62 -48.51 28.34
C GLN A 239 -3.37 -49.70 28.92
#